data_AF-A0A2M7RNW2-F1
#
_entry.id   AF-A0A2M7RNW2-F1
#
_cell.length_a   1.000
_cell.length_b   1.000
_cell.length_c   1.000
_cell.angle_alpha   90.00
_cell.angle_beta   90.00
_cell.angle_gamma   90.00
#
_symmetry.space_group_name_H-M   'P 1'
#
loop_
_entity.id
_entity.type
_entity.pdbx_description
1 polymer ?
#
loop_
_entity_poly.entity_id
_entity_poly.type
_entity_poly.pdbx_seq_one_letter_code
_entity_poly.pdbx_strand_id
1 'polypeptide(L)'
;MIILYILISVVLVSLLSLLGIFFFVLKKNILDKYIEIFVSFAAGSLLTGAFFHLLPEATEQIGERSFVWIIVSFLCFFIMEKFFHWRHCHKKNCEVHAFTHISLIGDAIHNFIDGAIIAASFLTNISLGVSATLAIIFHEIPQEIGDFAILVYGGWQKNLPKPLSNLSVLARE
;
A
#
# COMPACT_ATOMS: atom_id res chain seq x y z
N MET A 1 -11.29 22.38 -14.97
CA MET A 1 -10.53 22.71 -13.74
C MET A 1 -10.37 21.50 -12.83
N ILE A 2 -11.42 20.75 -12.52
CA ILE A 2 -11.35 19.53 -11.67
C ILE A 2 -10.34 18.49 -12.18
N ILE A 3 -10.33 18.21 -13.48
CA ILE A 3 -9.38 17.26 -14.10
C ILE A 3 -7.91 17.67 -13.84
N LEU A 4 -7.62 18.97 -13.80
CA LEU A 4 -6.27 19.45 -13.51
C LEU A 4 -5.86 19.15 -12.07
N TYR A 5 -6.78 19.30 -11.10
CA TYR A 5 -6.51 18.92 -9.71
C TYR A 5 -6.28 17.42 -9.56
N ILE A 6 -7.07 16.59 -10.24
CA ILE A 6 -6.89 15.14 -10.24
C ILE A 6 -5.50 14.77 -10.77
N LEU A 7 -5.12 15.32 -11.94
CA LEU A 7 -3.81 15.04 -12.55
C LEU A 7 -2.65 15.49 -11.65
N ILE A 8 -2.75 16.69 -11.06
CA ILE A 8 -1.73 17.20 -10.13
C ILE A 8 -1.62 16.30 -8.90
N SER A 9 -2.75 15.92 -8.29
CA SER A 9 -2.75 15.05 -7.11
C SER A 9 -2.15 13.69 -7.38
N VAL A 10 -2.53 13.01 -8.48
CA VAL A 10 -1.99 11.69 -8.83
C VAL A 10 -0.49 11.76 -9.10
N VAL A 11 -0.03 12.75 -9.88
CA VAL A 11 1.41 12.94 -10.14
C VAL A 11 2.17 13.24 -8.85
N LEU A 12 1.59 14.04 -7.96
CA LEU A 12 2.22 14.39 -6.70
C LEU A 12 2.33 13.18 -5.76
N VAL A 13 1.30 12.35 -5.68
CA VAL A 13 1.32 11.08 -4.93
C VAL A 13 2.44 10.17 -5.45
N SER A 14 2.49 9.91 -6.76
CA SER A 14 3.52 9.04 -7.35
C SER A 14 4.95 9.57 -7.20
N LEU A 15 5.14 10.90 -7.22
CA LEU A 15 6.46 11.50 -6.97
C LEU A 15 6.87 11.38 -5.50
N LEU A 16 5.93 11.62 -4.58
CA LEU A 16 6.20 11.52 -3.15
C LEU A 16 6.44 10.09 -2.70
N SER A 17 5.75 9.10 -3.27
CA SER A 17 6.00 7.68 -2.99
C SER A 17 7.44 7.31 -3.38
N LEU A 18 7.84 7.66 -4.60
CA LEU A 18 9.20 7.42 -5.11
C LEU A 18 10.30 8.12 -4.28
N LEU A 19 10.09 9.39 -3.92
CA LEU A 19 11.02 10.16 -3.09
C LEU A 19 11.06 9.65 -1.63
N GLY A 20 9.92 9.20 -1.11
CA GLY A 20 9.75 8.65 0.23
C GLY A 20 10.62 7.42 0.43
N ILE A 21 10.57 6.46 -0.49
CA ILE A 21 11.43 5.27 -0.48
C ILE A 21 12.90 5.70 -0.42
N PHE A 22 13.33 6.58 -1.34
CA PHE A 22 14.73 7.00 -1.43
C PHE A 22 15.21 7.70 -0.14
N PHE A 23 14.38 8.59 0.42
CA PHE A 23 14.70 9.33 1.64
C PHE A 23 14.83 8.43 2.87
N PHE A 24 13.86 7.52 3.07
CA PHE A 24 13.84 6.65 4.25
C PHE A 24 14.87 5.52 4.16
N VAL A 25 15.13 4.99 2.96
CA VAL A 25 16.22 4.04 2.73
C VAL A 25 17.58 4.67 3.06
N LEU A 26 17.82 5.92 2.69
CA LEU A 26 19.08 6.61 3.02
C LEU A 26 19.23 6.92 4.51
N LYS A 27 18.13 6.95 5.27
CA LYS A 27 18.12 7.25 6.71
C LYS A 27 17.54 6.09 7.53
N LYS A 28 18.17 4.92 7.41
CA LYS A 28 17.86 3.69 8.17
C LYS A 28 17.47 3.93 9.64
N ASN A 29 18.26 4.73 10.38
CA ASN A 29 17.98 5.01 11.81
C ASN A 29 16.66 5.76 12.08
N ILE A 30 16.16 6.54 11.11
CA ILE A 30 14.86 7.21 11.22
C ILE A 30 13.75 6.23 10.86
N LEU A 31 13.97 5.40 9.85
CA LEU A 31 12.99 4.41 9.43
C LEU A 31 12.66 3.44 10.57
N ASP A 32 13.68 2.83 11.17
CA ASP A 32 13.51 1.85 12.26
C ASP A 32 12.78 2.45 13.47
N LYS A 33 12.88 3.78 13.67
CA LYS A 33 12.25 4.48 14.78
C LYS A 33 10.78 4.84 14.55
N TYR A 34 10.37 5.06 13.30
CA TYR A 34 9.04 5.61 12.99
C TYR A 34 8.15 4.68 12.16
N ILE A 35 8.67 3.56 11.65
CA ILE A 35 7.91 2.66 10.78
C ILE A 35 6.63 2.12 11.44
N GLU A 36 6.68 1.73 12.72
CA GLU A 36 5.50 1.23 13.44
C GLU A 36 4.41 2.30 13.59
N ILE A 37 4.82 3.55 13.83
CA ILE A 37 3.89 4.69 13.96
C ILE A 37 3.22 4.95 12.62
N PHE A 38 3.98 4.96 11.54
CA PHE A 38 3.45 5.20 10.20
C PHE A 38 2.54 4.06 9.73
N VAL A 39 2.91 2.80 9.96
CA VAL A 39 2.07 1.64 9.64
C VAL A 39 0.78 1.66 10.45
N SER A 40 0.85 1.99 11.75
CA SER A 40 -0.34 2.11 12.60
C SER A 40 -1.25 3.25 12.16
N PHE A 41 -0.67 4.39 11.74
CA PHE A 41 -1.43 5.51 11.21
C PHE A 41 -2.12 5.16 9.89
N ALA A 42 -1.42 4.52 8.95
CA ALA A 42 -1.95 4.05 7.68
C ALA A 42 -3.08 3.02 7.86
N ALA A 43 -2.85 2.00 8.70
CA ALA A 43 -3.87 1.01 9.02
C ALA A 43 -5.11 1.68 9.66
N GLY A 44 -4.90 2.63 10.57
CA GLY A 44 -5.99 3.39 11.20
C GLY A 44 -6.77 4.26 10.22
N SER A 45 -6.11 4.95 9.29
CA SER A 45 -6.77 5.83 8.31
C SER A 45 -7.59 5.02 7.30
N LEU A 46 -7.06 3.90 6.80
CA LEU A 46 -7.78 2.99 5.90
C LEU A 46 -8.97 2.34 6.57
N LEU A 47 -8.81 1.87 7.82
CA LEU A 47 -9.90 1.29 8.60
C LEU A 47 -11.02 2.32 8.87
N THR A 48 -10.62 3.56 9.16
CA THR A 48 -11.57 4.67 9.34
C THR A 48 -12.33 4.97 8.04
N GLY A 49 -11.62 5.04 6.90
CA GLY A 49 -12.22 5.19 5.57
C GLY A 49 -13.24 4.09 5.27
N ALA A 50 -12.89 2.84 5.56
CA ALA A 50 -13.76 1.69 5.35
C ALA A 50 -15.03 1.75 6.20
N PHE A 51 -14.92 2.00 7.51
CA PHE A 51 -16.08 1.94 8.41
C PHE A 51 -16.94 3.20 8.45
N PHE A 52 -16.35 4.38 8.33
CA PHE A 52 -17.08 5.64 8.50
C PHE A 52 -17.53 6.27 7.19
N HIS A 53 -16.97 5.85 6.06
CA HIS A 53 -17.32 6.38 4.74
C HIS A 53 -17.88 5.30 3.82
N LEU A 54 -17.10 4.27 3.51
CA LEU A 54 -17.50 3.27 2.50
C LEU A 54 -18.66 2.39 2.98
N LEU A 55 -18.64 1.95 4.23
CA LEU A 55 -19.68 1.08 4.78
C LEU A 55 -21.04 1.79 4.86
N PRO A 56 -21.18 3.00 5.44
CA PRO A 56 -22.45 3.73 5.43
C PRO A 56 -22.98 3.96 4.02
N GLU A 57 -22.14 4.41 3.10
CA GLU A 57 -22.52 4.65 1.70
C GLU A 57 -23.05 3.37 1.03
N ALA A 58 -22.37 2.24 1.23
CA ALA A 58 -22.83 0.95 0.71
C ALA A 58 -24.16 0.53 1.36
N THR A 59 -24.37 0.76 2.65
CA THR A 59 -25.64 0.47 3.31
C THR A 59 -26.78 1.35 2.80
N GLU A 60 -26.51 2.60 2.44
CA GLU A 60 -27.52 3.49 1.83
C GLU A 60 -27.89 3.06 0.40
N GLN A 61 -26.91 2.62 -0.40
CA GLN A 61 -27.13 2.23 -1.79
C GLN A 61 -27.75 0.84 -1.98
N ILE A 62 -27.31 -0.15 -1.21
CA ILE A 62 -27.71 -1.56 -1.40
C ILE A 62 -28.33 -2.20 -0.16
N GLY A 63 -28.55 -1.43 0.91
CA GLY A 63 -29.19 -1.88 2.14
C GLY A 63 -28.36 -2.91 2.90
N GLU A 64 -29.05 -3.79 3.62
CA GLU A 64 -28.44 -4.87 4.43
C GLU A 64 -27.61 -5.86 3.59
N ARG A 65 -27.79 -5.90 2.26
CA ARG A 65 -26.99 -6.76 1.38
C ARG A 65 -25.51 -6.37 1.35
N SER A 66 -25.18 -5.13 1.73
CA SER A 66 -23.79 -4.68 1.93
C SER A 66 -23.01 -5.59 2.88
N PHE A 67 -23.63 -6.06 3.97
CA PHE A 67 -22.97 -6.95 4.93
C PHE A 67 -22.58 -8.31 4.33
N VAL A 68 -23.35 -8.81 3.37
CA VAL A 68 -22.99 -10.04 2.64
C VAL A 68 -21.72 -9.84 1.82
N TRP A 69 -21.59 -8.71 1.12
CA TRP A 69 -20.39 -8.38 0.34
C TRP A 69 -19.15 -8.18 1.20
N ILE A 70 -19.30 -7.66 2.42
CA ILE A 70 -18.21 -7.57 3.39
C ILE A 70 -17.73 -8.97 3.76
N ILE A 71 -18.65 -9.86 4.14
CA ILE A 71 -18.31 -11.25 4.50
C ILE A 71 -17.63 -11.97 3.34
N VAL A 72 -18.17 -11.84 2.13
CA VAL A 72 -17.58 -12.44 0.91
C VAL A 72 -16.17 -11.89 0.69
N SER A 73 -15.96 -10.58 0.85
CA SER A 73 -14.64 -9.95 0.70
C SER A 73 -13.64 -10.48 1.74
N PHE A 74 -14.03 -10.56 3.02
CA PHE A 74 -13.18 -11.11 4.07
C PHE A 74 -12.84 -12.60 3.84
N LEU A 75 -13.80 -13.42 3.43
CA LEU A 75 -13.57 -14.83 3.10
C LEU A 75 -12.63 -14.98 1.90
N CYS A 76 -12.80 -14.15 0.88
CA CYS A 76 -11.93 -14.13 -0.29
C CYS A 76 -10.48 -13.77 0.10
N PHE A 77 -10.30 -12.70 0.88
CA PHE A 77 -8.99 -12.29 1.40
C PHE A 77 -8.35 -13.39 2.27
N PHE A 78 -9.14 -14.04 3.13
CA PHE A 78 -8.65 -15.13 3.96
C PHE A 78 -8.20 -16.35 3.15
N ILE A 79 -8.95 -16.75 2.12
CA ILE A 79 -8.57 -17.84 1.22
C ILE A 79 -7.30 -17.47 0.44
N MET A 80 -7.23 -16.24 -0.06
CA MET A 80 -6.06 -15.71 -0.75
C MET A 80 -4.82 -15.75 0.15
N GLU A 81 -4.93 -15.31 1.41
CA GLU A 81 -3.86 -15.38 2.40
C GLU A 81 -3.38 -16.83 2.61
N LYS A 82 -4.30 -17.78 2.81
CA LYS A 82 -3.94 -19.20 2.98
C LYS A 82 -3.28 -19.80 1.76
N PHE A 83 -3.72 -19.43 0.57
CA PHE A 83 -3.09 -19.88 -0.68
C PHE A 83 -1.64 -19.39 -0.79
N PHE A 84 -1.36 -18.15 -0.41
CA PHE A 84 0.00 -17.60 -0.44
C PHE A 84 0.88 -18.16 0.67
N HIS A 85 0.36 -18.37 1.88
CA HIS A 85 1.12 -18.93 2.99
C HIS A 85 1.54 -20.39 2.73
N TRP A 86 0.75 -21.17 1.99
CA TRP A 86 1.07 -22.55 1.62
C TRP A 86 2.41 -22.67 0.88
N ARG A 87 2.80 -21.65 0.07
CA ARG A 87 4.04 -21.72 -0.73
C ARG A 87 5.32 -21.40 0.05
N HIS A 88 5.27 -21.17 1.37
CA HIS A 88 6.49 -20.95 2.18
C HIS A 88 7.32 -22.24 2.32
N CYS A 89 8.35 -22.34 1.48
CA CYS A 89 9.40 -23.35 1.53
C CYS A 89 10.37 -23.05 2.70
N HIS A 90 10.49 -23.94 3.70
CA HIS A 90 11.45 -23.83 4.81
C HIS A 90 12.90 -24.25 4.48
N LYS A 91 13.24 -24.50 3.20
CA LYS A 91 14.60 -24.90 2.82
C LYS A 91 15.45 -23.68 2.46
N LYS A 92 16.66 -23.62 3.01
CA LYS A 92 17.67 -22.55 2.86
C LYS A 92 18.08 -22.20 1.41
N ASN A 93 17.68 -22.99 0.40
CA ASN A 93 17.95 -22.76 -1.02
C ASN A 93 16.66 -23.01 -1.84
N CYS A 94 15.66 -22.15 -1.71
CA CYS A 94 14.51 -22.14 -2.61
C CYS A 94 14.71 -20.97 -3.60
N GLU A 95 14.80 -21.29 -4.89
CA GLU A 95 14.98 -20.30 -5.96
C GLU A 95 13.74 -19.41 -6.05
N VAL A 96 13.94 -18.13 -5.72
CA VAL A 96 13.07 -16.99 -6.02
C VAL A 96 11.64 -17.11 -5.47
N HIS A 97 11.41 -16.43 -4.34
CA HIS A 97 10.10 -16.31 -3.70
C HIS A 97 9.08 -15.67 -4.65
N ALA A 98 8.15 -16.47 -5.20
CA ALA A 98 7.01 -15.99 -6.01
C ALA A 98 6.25 -14.80 -5.39
N PHE A 99 6.37 -14.64 -4.07
CA PHE A 99 5.87 -13.54 -3.27
C PHE A 99 6.31 -12.14 -3.77
N THR A 100 7.50 -11.96 -4.36
CA THR A 100 7.94 -10.65 -4.88
C THR A 100 7.14 -10.19 -6.08
N HIS A 101 6.90 -11.08 -7.05
CA HIS A 101 6.10 -10.76 -8.22
C HIS A 101 4.63 -10.51 -7.87
N ILE A 102 4.10 -11.25 -6.88
CA ILE A 102 2.74 -11.07 -6.39
C ILE A 102 2.61 -9.72 -5.66
N SER A 103 3.59 -9.34 -4.84
CA SER A 103 3.62 -8.02 -4.17
C SER A 103 3.62 -6.88 -5.20
N LEU A 104 4.45 -6.94 -6.25
CA LEU A 104 4.44 -5.94 -7.33
C LEU A 104 3.09 -5.81 -8.05
N ILE A 105 2.42 -6.94 -8.31
CA ILE A 105 1.08 -6.92 -8.93
C ILE A 105 0.06 -6.34 -7.97
N GLY A 106 0.13 -6.70 -6.68
CA GLY A 106 -0.73 -6.17 -5.63
C GLY A 106 -0.60 -4.67 -5.49
N ASP A 107 0.63 -4.17 -5.43
CA ASP A 107 0.95 -2.74 -5.35
C ASP A 107 0.46 -1.98 -6.59
N ALA A 108 0.65 -2.52 -7.80
CA ALA A 108 0.10 -1.91 -9.02
C ALA A 108 -1.43 -1.77 -8.99
N ILE A 109 -2.14 -2.77 -8.45
CA ILE A 109 -3.60 -2.72 -8.29
C ILE A 109 -3.98 -1.70 -7.21
N HIS A 110 -3.24 -1.63 -6.10
CA HIS A 110 -3.46 -0.67 -5.03
C HIS A 110 -3.34 0.77 -5.54
N ASN A 111 -2.23 1.08 -6.23
CA ASN A 111 -1.93 2.42 -6.74
C ASN A 111 -2.97 2.86 -7.79
N PHE A 112 -3.53 1.91 -8.54
CA PHE A 112 -4.66 2.16 -9.43
C PHE A 112 -5.94 2.52 -8.66
N ILE A 113 -6.28 1.76 -7.61
CA ILE A 113 -7.46 2.01 -6.78
C ILE A 113 -7.35 3.37 -6.08
N ASP A 114 -6.18 3.73 -5.56
CA ASP A 114 -5.93 5.03 -4.94
C ASP A 114 -6.11 6.18 -5.92
N GLY A 115 -5.58 6.04 -7.14
CA GLY A 115 -5.83 7.00 -8.22
C GLY A 115 -7.32 7.15 -8.55
N ALA A 116 -8.07 6.05 -8.56
CA ALA A 116 -9.52 6.06 -8.76
C ALA A 116 -10.27 6.74 -7.60
N ILE A 117 -9.84 6.52 -6.35
CA ILE A 117 -10.41 7.16 -5.16
C ILE A 117 -10.16 8.68 -5.19
N ILE A 118 -8.96 9.12 -5.54
CA ILE A 118 -8.63 10.56 -5.71
C ILE A 118 -9.55 11.17 -6.77
N ALA A 119 -9.70 10.51 -7.92
CA ALA A 119 -10.55 10.99 -9.00
C ALA A 119 -12.01 11.09 -8.56
N ALA A 120 -12.58 10.04 -7.98
CA ALA A 120 -13.96 10.03 -7.48
C ALA A 120 -14.18 11.13 -6.43
N SER A 121 -13.23 11.32 -5.53
CA SER A 121 -13.29 12.30 -4.45
C SER A 121 -13.35 13.74 -4.96
N PHE A 122 -12.51 14.09 -5.94
CA PHE A 122 -12.54 15.42 -6.59
C PHE A 122 -13.78 15.65 -7.45
N LEU A 123 -14.37 14.60 -8.01
CA LEU A 123 -15.65 14.70 -8.72
C LEU A 123 -16.81 15.01 -7.77
N THR A 124 -16.73 14.56 -6.51
CA THR A 124 -17.73 14.87 -5.48
C THR A 124 -17.54 16.27 -4.90
N ASN A 125 -16.33 16.59 -4.39
CA ASN A 125 -16.02 17.89 -3.80
C ASN A 125 -14.50 18.14 -3.72
N ILE A 126 -14.05 19.38 -3.94
CA ILE A 126 -12.63 19.76 -3.87
C ILE A 126 -12.02 19.48 -2.50
N SER A 127 -12.70 19.83 -1.40
CA SER A 127 -12.22 19.61 -0.03
C SER A 127 -12.06 18.12 0.27
N LEU A 128 -12.96 17.29 -0.27
CA LEU A 128 -12.92 15.84 -0.11
C LEU A 128 -11.78 15.24 -0.95
N GLY A 129 -11.58 15.71 -2.18
CA GLY A 129 -10.43 15.36 -3.02
C GLY A 129 -9.08 15.70 -2.40
N VAL A 130 -8.93 16.89 -1.80
CA VAL A 130 -7.69 17.27 -1.08
C VAL A 130 -7.46 16.38 0.13
N SER A 131 -8.51 16.11 0.92
CA SER A 131 -8.41 15.26 2.11
C SER A 131 -8.03 13.82 1.75
N ALA A 132 -8.65 13.25 0.71
CA ALA A 132 -8.32 11.92 0.19
C ALA A 132 -6.88 11.87 -0.34
N THR A 133 -6.44 12.88 -1.09
CA THR A 133 -5.05 12.97 -1.59
C THR A 133 -4.06 12.96 -0.43
N LEU A 134 -4.28 13.77 0.63
CA LEU A 134 -3.41 13.79 1.79
C LEU A 134 -3.38 12.44 2.53
N ALA A 135 -4.55 11.83 2.73
CA ALA A 135 -4.66 10.52 3.36
C ALA A 135 -3.88 9.45 2.60
N ILE A 136 -3.94 9.47 1.26
CA ILE A 136 -3.20 8.57 0.37
C ILE A 136 -1.70 8.78 0.47
N ILE A 137 -1.22 10.02 0.36
CA ILE A 137 0.22 10.34 0.54
C ILE A 137 0.78 9.74 1.84
N PHE A 138 0.02 9.82 2.93
CA PHE A 138 0.49 9.35 4.23
C PHE A 138 0.56 7.82 4.36
N HIS A 139 -0.25 7.05 3.63
CA HIS A 139 -0.19 5.59 3.67
C HIS A 139 0.59 4.96 2.52
N GLU A 140 0.87 5.72 1.47
CA GLU A 140 1.71 5.28 0.35
C GLU A 140 3.19 5.17 0.74
N ILE A 141 3.71 6.14 1.50
CA ILE A 141 5.12 6.13 1.93
C ILE A 141 5.45 4.86 2.75
N PRO A 142 4.66 4.46 3.76
CA PRO A 142 4.92 3.26 4.54
C PRO A 142 4.72 1.97 3.74
N GLN A 143 3.71 1.93 2.86
CA GLN A 143 3.43 0.78 2.00
C GLN A 143 4.61 0.49 1.08
N GLU A 144 5.08 1.51 0.36
CA GLU A 144 6.18 1.41 -0.59
C GLU A 144 7.50 1.00 0.08
N ILE A 145 7.73 1.40 1.33
CA ILE A 145 8.85 0.92 2.13
C ILE A 145 8.72 -0.58 2.43
N GLY A 146 7.51 -1.04 2.77
CA GLY A 146 7.20 -2.45 3.01
C GLY A 146 7.40 -3.31 1.76
N ASP A 147 6.87 -2.89 0.62
CA ASP A 147 7.03 -3.58 -0.67
C ASP A 147 8.50 -3.58 -1.11
N PHE A 148 9.20 -2.47 -0.92
CA PHE A 148 10.64 -2.42 -1.16
C PHE A 148 11.41 -3.44 -0.29
N ALA A 149 11.04 -3.60 0.99
CA ALA A 149 11.66 -4.61 1.87
C ALA A 149 11.40 -6.05 1.37
N ILE A 150 10.17 -6.33 0.90
CA ILE A 150 9.80 -7.62 0.30
C ILE A 150 10.65 -7.92 -0.95
N LEU A 151 10.82 -6.93 -1.84
CA LEU A 151 11.64 -7.04 -3.05
C LEU A 151 13.11 -7.32 -2.72
N VAL A 152 13.68 -6.59 -1.76
CA VAL A 152 15.05 -6.79 -1.29
C VAL A 152 15.23 -8.18 -0.67
N TYR A 153 14.28 -8.65 0.14
CA TYR A 153 14.31 -9.98 0.74
C TYR A 153 14.22 -11.09 -0.32
N GLY A 154 13.38 -10.91 -1.32
CA GLY A 154 13.21 -11.87 -2.42
C GLY A 154 14.32 -11.87 -3.48
N GLY A 155 15.45 -11.21 -3.23
CA GLY A 155 16.69 -11.38 -4.00
C GLY A 155 16.94 -10.35 -5.10
N TRP A 156 16.17 -9.26 -5.17
CA TRP A 156 16.35 -8.21 -6.19
C TRP A 156 17.57 -7.29 -5.96
N GLN A 157 18.40 -7.60 -4.95
CA GLN A 157 19.59 -6.85 -4.51
C GLN A 157 20.64 -6.61 -5.61
N LYS A 158 20.73 -7.48 -6.63
CA LYS A 158 21.84 -7.46 -7.61
C LYS A 158 21.86 -6.22 -8.52
N ASN A 159 20.75 -5.49 -8.64
CA ASN A 159 20.63 -4.31 -9.50
C ASN A 159 20.48 -2.98 -8.73
N LEU A 160 20.58 -3.02 -7.40
CA LEU A 160 20.34 -1.83 -6.55
C LEU A 160 21.64 -1.03 -6.31
N PRO A 161 21.56 0.32 -6.26
CA PRO A 161 22.67 1.16 -5.82
C PRO A 161 23.18 0.75 -4.43
N LYS A 162 24.49 0.84 -4.21
CA LYS A 162 25.17 0.47 -2.93
C LYS A 162 24.49 0.93 -1.62
N PRO A 163 23.89 2.14 -1.50
CA PRO A 163 23.16 2.50 -0.28
C PRO A 163 21.90 1.63 -0.03
N LEU A 164 21.21 1.20 -1.10
CA LEU A 164 20.03 0.34 -1.03
C LEU A 164 20.41 -1.13 -0.80
N SER A 165 21.59 -1.58 -1.26
CA SER A 165 22.05 -2.96 -1.01
C SER A 165 22.35 -3.25 0.47
N ASN A 166 22.60 -2.23 1.30
CA ASN A 166 22.88 -2.41 2.74
C ASN A 166 21.63 -2.69 3.60
N LEU A 167 20.42 -2.52 3.06
CA LEU A 167 19.17 -2.95 3.71
C LEU A 167 19.00 -4.48 3.72
N SER A 168 19.75 -5.20 2.88
CA SER A 168 19.81 -6.67 2.88
C SER A 168 20.21 -7.29 4.22
N VAL A 169 20.90 -6.51 5.07
CA VAL A 169 21.37 -6.93 6.39
C VAL A 169 20.26 -6.87 7.43
N LEU A 170 19.28 -5.96 7.30
CA LEU A 170 18.12 -5.90 8.20
C LEU A 170 17.11 -7.01 7.96
N ALA A 171 16.96 -7.44 6.70
CA ALA A 171 16.00 -8.49 6.36
C ALA A 171 16.52 -9.91 6.64
N ARG A 172 17.74 -10.05 7.19
CA ARG A 172 18.41 -11.33 7.50
C ARG A 172 18.57 -11.60 8.99
N GLU A 173 18.18 -10.67 9.85
CA GLU A 173 18.06 -10.88 11.31
C GLU A 173 16.60 -11.16 11.66
#